data_AF-W7JB18-F1
#
_entry.id   AF-W7JB18-F1
#
_cell.length_a   1.000
_cell.length_b   1.000
_cell.length_c   1.000
_cell.angle_alpha   90.00
_cell.angle_beta   90.00
_cell.angle_gamma   90.00
#
_symmetry.space_group_name_H-M   'P 1'
#
loop_
_entity.id
_entity.type
_entity.pdbx_description
1 polymer ?
#
loop_
_entity_poly.entity_id
_entity_poly.type
_entity_poly.pdbx_seq_one_letter_code
_entity_poly.pdbx_strand_id
1 'polypeptide(L)'
;MDADPAFEALLEHLKRARGFDFTGYKRTSLGRRVRQRMTQVGIADFADYTDHLQANADEFSALFNTILINVTGFFRDQEAWDHLRAELLGPLVAARSPADPIRAWSAGCASGQEAYTLAMVLAEELGVDQFRRRVKIYATDVDEHALAQARQAVYSAAEVAQVPPPLLEKYFEQVNGEFAFRKDLRRSVIFGRNDLVQDAPISRIDLLTCRNTLMYFNAETQSKILRRLHFALAPQGLLFLGKAEMLLTHGRIFEPVELKRRIFRRAPSSRVELGPVGVEAPPDIGNDRFGEMEQLRQLAFNAAPVAQLVVSADDVLALLNTRAEAVFGLSQADIGKPLRDLEVSYRPVELRGHVDVARVQRRAVRVEDVQWQRGGMAAVWFRVVVEPLTGGDNGLVGVVVTFHDITATRVLLDELAHANRQLEVAYEELQSTNEELETTNEELQSTVEELETTNEELQSTNEELETINEELQSTNDELQAINEMLRERSIELDHVSEFLDDVLRSLRSGIVVVDLELRVRAWNRGAEELWGLRNDETTGRHLLDLDVGLPVADLRQALGVALIDPAFTEVLVMDAVNRRGQSIRLRLTCGSLRNEHEQTRGAILVMDPVHD
;
A
#
# COMPACT_ATOMS: atom_id res chain seq x y z
N MET A 1 26.77 -24.90 5.52
CA MET A 1 25.45 -25.22 4.96
C MET A 1 25.28 -24.26 3.83
N ASP A 2 25.41 -24.78 2.61
CA ASP A 2 25.32 -23.98 1.39
C ASP A 2 23.98 -23.25 1.34
N ALA A 3 24.02 -21.99 0.93
CA ALA A 3 22.84 -21.16 0.80
C ALA A 3 21.97 -21.72 -0.33
N ASP A 4 20.71 -22.03 -0.02
CA ASP A 4 19.71 -22.45 -1.00
C ASP A 4 19.47 -21.28 -1.99
N PRO A 5 19.82 -21.41 -3.28
CA PRO A 5 19.76 -20.31 -4.23
C PRO A 5 18.35 -19.74 -4.40
N ALA A 6 17.32 -20.59 -4.31
CA ALA A 6 15.93 -20.18 -4.44
C ALA A 6 15.48 -19.39 -3.20
N PHE A 7 15.97 -19.77 -2.02
CA PHE A 7 15.75 -18.99 -0.80
C PHE A 7 16.43 -17.62 -0.86
N GLU A 8 17.68 -17.52 -1.34
CA GLU A 8 18.36 -16.22 -1.48
C GLU A 8 17.66 -15.33 -2.52
N ALA A 9 17.17 -15.90 -3.62
CA ALA A 9 16.37 -15.17 -4.60
C ALA A 9 15.07 -14.59 -4.00
N LEU A 10 14.37 -15.36 -3.16
CA LEU A 10 13.22 -14.87 -2.41
C LEU A 10 13.60 -13.71 -1.48
N LEU A 11 14.73 -13.79 -0.78
CA LEU A 11 15.17 -12.69 0.10
C LEU A 11 15.50 -11.41 -0.67
N GLU A 12 16.13 -11.53 -1.84
CA GLU A 12 16.36 -10.39 -2.74
C GLU A 12 15.04 -9.83 -3.29
N HIS A 13 14.07 -10.68 -3.62
CA HIS A 13 12.73 -10.23 -4.00
C HIS A 13 12.07 -9.41 -2.87
N LEU A 14 12.09 -9.91 -1.62
CA LEU A 14 11.54 -9.19 -0.46
C LEU A 14 12.25 -7.84 -0.22
N LYS A 15 13.56 -7.79 -0.45
CA LYS A 15 14.37 -6.57 -0.34
C LYS A 15 13.97 -5.54 -1.40
N ARG A 16 13.81 -5.95 -2.66
CA ARG A 16 13.43 -5.06 -3.77
C ARG A 16 11.98 -4.58 -3.67
N ALA A 17 11.04 -5.49 -3.42
CA ALA A 17 9.61 -5.18 -3.46
C ALA A 17 9.11 -4.35 -2.28
N ARG A 18 9.78 -4.46 -1.11
CA ARG A 18 9.28 -3.88 0.15
C ARG A 18 10.36 -3.17 0.98
N GLY A 19 11.57 -3.03 0.44
CA GLY A 19 12.66 -2.28 1.06
C GLY A 19 13.23 -2.92 2.34
N PHE A 20 12.89 -4.17 2.65
CA PHE A 20 13.30 -4.82 3.88
C PHE A 20 14.49 -5.74 3.66
N ASP A 21 15.65 -5.38 4.21
CA ASP A 21 16.89 -6.13 3.98
C ASP A 21 17.09 -7.25 5.03
N PHE A 22 16.78 -8.49 4.65
CA PHE A 22 17.02 -9.66 5.47
C PHE A 22 18.48 -10.17 5.42
N THR A 23 19.40 -9.54 4.70
CA THR A 23 20.81 -9.97 4.59
C THR A 23 21.49 -10.08 5.96
N GLY A 24 21.14 -9.19 6.88
CA GLY A 24 21.67 -9.21 8.25
C GLY A 24 21.10 -10.31 9.16
N TYR A 25 20.10 -11.07 8.71
CA TYR A 25 19.39 -12.06 9.53
C TYR A 25 20.03 -13.45 9.45
N LYS A 26 19.93 -14.21 10.54
CA LYS A 26 20.39 -15.61 10.57
C LYS A 26 19.58 -16.47 9.60
N ARG A 27 20.22 -16.95 8.53
CA ARG A 27 19.62 -17.77 7.46
C ARG A 27 18.88 -19.00 7.97
N THR A 28 19.44 -19.69 8.97
CA THR A 28 18.82 -20.89 9.57
C THR A 28 17.47 -20.59 10.23
N SER A 29 17.36 -19.51 10.99
CA SER A 29 16.12 -19.09 11.66
C SER A 29 15.10 -18.55 10.66
N LEU A 30 15.57 -17.74 9.70
CA LEU A 30 14.72 -17.12 8.69
C LEU A 30 14.12 -18.19 7.76
N GLY A 31 14.94 -19.07 7.19
CA GLY A 31 14.48 -20.13 6.31
C GLY A 31 13.49 -21.09 6.97
N ARG A 32 13.65 -21.38 8.27
CA ARG A 32 12.66 -22.19 9.02
C ARG A 32 11.29 -21.51 9.10
N ARG A 33 11.24 -20.18 9.26
CA ARG A 33 10.00 -19.41 9.36
C ARG A 33 9.30 -19.26 8.02
N VAL A 34 10.07 -18.97 6.97
CA VAL A 34 9.53 -18.93 5.62
C VAL A 34 8.94 -20.28 5.25
N ARG A 35 9.65 -21.40 5.47
CA ARG A 35 9.10 -22.74 5.23
C ARG A 35 7.86 -23.05 6.06
N GLN A 36 7.79 -22.57 7.30
CA GLN A 36 6.58 -22.70 8.11
C GLN A 36 5.39 -21.95 7.49
N ARG A 37 5.59 -20.74 6.96
CA ARG A 37 4.54 -20.00 6.26
C ARG A 37 4.14 -20.71 4.95
N MET A 38 5.11 -21.15 4.17
CA MET A 38 4.89 -21.95 2.95
C MET A 38 4.03 -23.20 3.24
N THR A 39 4.31 -23.90 4.34
CA THR A 39 3.50 -25.06 4.76
C THR A 39 2.05 -24.67 5.10
N GLN A 40 1.82 -23.50 5.68
CA GLN A 40 0.46 -23.02 5.99
C GLN A 40 -0.35 -22.70 4.74
N VAL A 41 0.30 -22.18 3.70
CA VAL A 41 -0.34 -21.89 2.40
C VAL A 41 -0.29 -23.07 1.42
N GLY A 42 0.29 -24.20 1.83
CA GLY A 42 0.34 -25.44 1.03
C GLY A 42 1.40 -25.46 -0.08
N ILE A 43 2.43 -24.62 0.01
CA ILE A 43 3.48 -24.47 -1.00
C ILE A 43 4.78 -25.15 -0.52
N ALA A 44 5.46 -25.87 -1.42
CA ALA A 44 6.66 -26.64 -1.09
C ALA A 44 7.96 -25.97 -1.58
N ASP A 45 7.92 -25.24 -2.70
CA ASP A 45 9.08 -24.62 -3.33
C ASP A 45 9.13 -23.10 -3.14
N PHE A 46 10.33 -22.53 -3.04
CA PHE A 46 10.51 -21.08 -2.83
C PHE A 46 10.17 -20.25 -4.07
N ALA A 47 10.32 -20.79 -5.29
CA ALA A 47 9.91 -20.12 -6.52
C ALA A 47 8.39 -20.00 -6.58
N ASP A 48 7.67 -21.12 -6.39
CA ASP A 48 6.20 -21.14 -6.32
C ASP A 48 5.67 -20.20 -5.22
N TYR A 49 6.40 -20.09 -4.10
CA TYR A 49 6.03 -19.17 -3.02
C TYR A 49 6.28 -17.70 -3.38
N THR A 50 7.29 -17.42 -4.21
CA THR A 50 7.54 -16.07 -4.73
C THR A 50 6.41 -15.66 -5.68
N ASP A 51 5.96 -16.56 -6.55
CA ASP A 51 4.81 -16.32 -7.43
C ASP A 51 3.53 -16.07 -6.61
N HIS A 52 3.33 -16.83 -5.53
CA HIS A 52 2.21 -16.62 -4.61
C HIS A 52 2.26 -15.26 -3.90
N LEU A 53 3.44 -14.79 -3.50
CA LEU A 53 3.64 -13.46 -2.91
C LEU A 53 3.32 -12.34 -3.91
N GLN A 54 3.61 -12.53 -5.19
CA GLN A 54 3.30 -11.56 -6.25
C GLN A 54 1.80 -11.52 -6.56
N ALA A 55 1.15 -12.68 -6.58
CA ALA A 55 -0.29 -12.79 -6.87
C ALA A 55 -1.19 -12.37 -5.71
N ASN A 56 -0.69 -12.38 -4.46
CA ASN A 56 -1.47 -12.10 -3.26
C ASN A 56 -0.86 -10.97 -2.43
N ALA A 57 -1.45 -9.76 -2.52
CA ALA A 57 -0.98 -8.57 -1.83
C ALA A 57 -0.93 -8.71 -0.29
N ASP A 58 -1.84 -9.51 0.28
CA ASP A 58 -1.92 -9.72 1.74
C ASP A 58 -0.89 -10.75 2.24
N GLU A 59 -0.39 -11.62 1.36
CA GLU A 59 0.54 -12.68 1.75
C GLU A 59 1.88 -12.12 2.24
N PHE A 60 2.33 -10.99 1.69
CA PHE A 60 3.55 -10.34 2.19
C PHE A 60 3.41 -9.97 3.67
N SER A 61 2.28 -9.35 4.06
CA SER A 61 2.02 -8.99 5.46
C SER A 61 1.99 -10.23 6.36
N ALA A 62 1.38 -11.32 5.90
CA ALA A 62 1.32 -12.57 6.66
C ALA A 62 2.68 -13.27 6.79
N LEU A 63 3.49 -13.28 5.73
CA LEU A 63 4.87 -13.74 5.76
C LEU A 63 5.71 -12.90 6.71
N PHE A 64 5.61 -11.58 6.60
CA PHE A 64 6.34 -10.63 7.42
C PHE A 64 6.03 -10.84 8.91
N ASN A 65 4.74 -10.97 9.26
CA ASN A 65 4.28 -11.32 10.61
C ASN A 65 4.74 -12.70 11.09
N THR A 66 5.02 -13.63 10.17
CA THR A 66 5.56 -14.96 10.52
C THR A 66 7.08 -14.92 10.75
N ILE A 67 7.78 -14.10 9.98
CA ILE A 67 9.23 -13.89 10.06
C ILE A 67 9.59 -13.09 11.31
N LEU A 68 8.93 -11.94 11.52
CA LEU A 68 9.09 -11.12 12.71
C LEU A 68 8.33 -11.77 13.85
N ILE A 69 9.03 -12.24 14.90
CA ILE A 69 8.33 -12.74 16.08
C ILE A 69 7.81 -11.51 16.85
N ASN A 70 6.56 -11.16 16.63
CA ASN A 70 5.92 -10.05 17.33
C ASN A 70 5.40 -10.45 18.73
N VAL A 71 5.88 -11.57 19.28
CA VAL A 71 5.51 -12.01 20.64
C VAL A 71 6.26 -11.16 21.66
N THR A 72 5.53 -10.18 22.18
CA THR A 72 5.92 -9.29 23.26
C THR A 72 4.91 -9.39 24.40
N GLY A 73 5.25 -8.86 25.57
CA GLY A 73 4.41 -8.93 26.75
C GLY A 73 4.85 -7.92 27.80
N PHE A 74 3.89 -7.45 28.60
CA PHE A 74 4.18 -6.54 29.70
C PHE A 74 5.10 -7.22 30.72
N PHE A 75 6.09 -6.49 31.23
CA PHE A 75 7.03 -7.00 32.25
C PHE A 75 7.74 -8.30 31.87
N ARG A 76 7.98 -8.54 30.56
CA ARG A 76 8.76 -9.69 30.09
C ARG A 76 10.12 -9.76 30.80
N ASP A 77 10.45 -10.90 31.39
CA ASP A 77 11.54 -11.11 32.37
C ASP A 77 11.42 -10.16 33.59
N GLN A 78 10.31 -10.25 34.33
CA GLN A 78 9.93 -9.30 35.39
C GLN A 78 11.05 -9.00 36.40
N GLU A 79 11.79 -10.00 36.85
CA GLU A 79 12.88 -9.78 37.80
C GLU A 79 13.95 -8.78 37.30
N ALA A 80 14.12 -8.64 35.97
CA ALA A 80 15.03 -7.67 35.37
C ALA A 80 14.50 -6.23 35.48
N TRP A 81 13.19 -6.05 35.32
CA TRP A 81 12.51 -4.77 35.56
C TRP A 81 12.52 -4.38 37.03
N ASP A 82 12.35 -5.35 37.93
CA ASP A 82 12.37 -5.11 39.37
C ASP A 82 13.75 -4.60 39.82
N HIS A 83 14.83 -5.20 39.33
CA HIS A 83 16.19 -4.75 39.63
C HIS A 83 16.50 -3.38 38.98
N LEU A 84 16.09 -3.16 37.73
CA LEU A 84 16.21 -1.85 37.07
C LEU A 84 15.55 -0.75 37.92
N ARG A 85 14.33 -1.00 38.41
CA ARG A 85 13.60 -0.07 39.27
C ARG A 85 14.30 0.15 40.61
N ALA A 86 14.64 -0.94 41.31
CA ALA A 86 15.14 -0.87 42.68
C ALA A 86 16.55 -0.26 42.79
N GLU A 87 17.43 -0.52 41.83
CA GLU A 87 18.86 -0.20 41.97
C GLU A 87 19.40 0.81 40.96
N LEU A 88 18.77 0.95 39.79
CA LEU A 88 19.38 1.68 38.67
C LEU A 88 18.64 2.96 38.27
N LEU A 89 17.31 3.00 38.40
CA LEU A 89 16.53 4.18 38.05
C LEU A 89 16.78 5.36 38.99
N GLY A 90 16.79 5.12 40.31
CA GLY A 90 17.05 6.18 41.30
C GLY A 90 18.35 6.94 41.02
N PRO A 91 19.51 6.27 40.88
CA PRO A 91 20.77 6.91 40.50
C PRO A 91 20.72 7.63 39.14
N LEU A 92 20.05 7.05 38.14
CA LEU A 92 19.92 7.65 36.80
C LEU A 92 19.13 8.95 36.85
N VAL A 93 18.04 8.99 37.62
CA VAL A 93 17.19 10.18 37.81
C VAL A 93 17.91 11.23 38.65
N ALA A 94 18.61 10.81 39.72
CA ALA A 94 19.32 11.70 40.62
C ALA A 94 20.53 12.39 39.97
N ALA A 95 21.14 11.76 38.96
CA ALA A 95 22.23 12.34 38.18
C ALA A 95 21.79 13.51 37.27
N ARG A 96 20.48 13.79 37.18
CA ARG A 96 19.90 14.83 36.32
C ARG A 96 19.29 15.95 37.15
N SER A 97 19.37 17.18 36.66
CA SER A 97 18.65 18.29 37.29
C SER A 97 17.13 18.05 37.22
N PRO A 98 16.33 18.47 38.22
CA PRO A 98 14.87 18.38 38.17
C PRO A 98 14.21 19.04 36.95
N ALA A 99 14.92 19.92 36.24
CA ALA A 99 14.46 20.54 35.00
C ALA A 99 14.86 19.77 33.73
N ASP A 100 15.83 18.84 33.82
CA ASP A 100 16.33 18.12 32.65
C ASP A 100 15.32 17.03 32.22
N PRO A 101 15.10 16.89 30.90
CA PRO A 101 14.27 15.82 30.37
C PRO A 101 14.99 14.47 30.50
N ILE A 102 14.21 13.42 30.71
CA ILE A 102 14.66 12.03 30.70
C ILE A 102 14.19 11.39 29.39
N ARG A 103 15.14 10.95 28.57
CA ARG A 103 14.87 10.37 27.27
C ARG A 103 15.10 8.88 27.33
N ALA A 104 14.07 8.09 27.07
CA ALA A 104 14.19 6.65 26.98
C ALA A 104 13.87 6.17 25.55
N TRP A 105 14.45 5.05 25.14
CA TRP A 105 14.18 4.47 23.81
C TRP A 105 13.95 2.96 23.93
N SER A 106 12.76 2.49 23.52
CA SER A 106 12.46 1.08 23.28
C SER A 106 12.63 0.78 21.79
N ALA A 107 13.70 0.07 21.46
CA ALA A 107 14.12 -0.31 20.12
C ALA A 107 13.68 -1.75 19.83
N GLY A 108 12.75 -1.92 18.89
CA GLY A 108 12.02 -3.17 18.67
C GLY A 108 10.82 -3.30 19.60
N CYS A 109 9.96 -2.27 19.64
CA CYS A 109 8.89 -2.18 20.64
C CYS A 109 7.67 -3.09 20.36
N ALA A 110 7.57 -3.68 19.16
CA ALA A 110 6.41 -4.44 18.68
C ALA A 110 5.09 -3.70 18.99
N SER A 111 4.10 -4.38 19.58
CA SER A 111 2.80 -3.80 19.93
C SER A 111 2.80 -2.92 21.20
N GLY A 112 3.98 -2.48 21.65
CA GLY A 112 4.15 -1.37 22.60
C GLY A 112 4.23 -1.76 24.08
N GLN A 113 4.01 -3.02 24.43
CA GLN A 113 3.99 -3.49 25.83
C GLN A 113 5.29 -3.16 26.56
N GLU A 114 6.45 -3.28 25.92
CA GLU A 114 7.74 -2.89 26.52
C GLU A 114 7.80 -1.37 26.80
N ALA A 115 7.37 -0.55 25.84
CA ALA A 115 7.37 0.91 25.99
C ALA A 115 6.42 1.36 27.12
N TYR A 116 5.28 0.69 27.28
CA TYR A 116 4.34 0.96 28.38
C TYR A 116 4.82 0.40 29.73
N THR A 117 5.50 -0.75 29.76
CA THR A 117 6.22 -1.21 30.96
C THR A 117 7.25 -0.18 31.38
N LEU A 118 8.04 0.34 30.44
CA LEU A 118 9.02 1.40 30.71
C LEU A 118 8.35 2.67 31.23
N ALA A 119 7.21 3.06 30.67
CA ALA A 119 6.40 4.19 31.15
C ALA A 119 5.93 3.99 32.59
N MET A 120 5.40 2.81 32.93
CA MET A 120 4.96 2.48 34.29
C MET A 120 6.13 2.50 35.27
N VAL A 121 7.26 1.87 34.94
CA VAL A 121 8.43 1.78 35.81
C VAL A 121 9.03 3.17 36.08
N LEU A 122 9.11 4.04 35.07
CA LEU A 122 9.56 5.42 35.24
C LEU A 122 8.54 6.30 36.00
N ALA A 123 7.24 6.08 35.79
CA ALA A 123 6.19 6.82 36.51
C ALA A 123 6.11 6.43 37.99
N GLU A 124 6.44 5.19 38.34
CA GLU A 124 6.56 4.74 39.73
C GLU A 124 7.76 5.39 40.43
N GLU A 125 8.89 5.56 39.73
CA GLU A 125 10.08 6.20 40.30
C GLU A 125 9.93 7.72 40.46
N LEU A 126 9.38 8.40 39.44
CA LEU A 126 9.31 9.86 39.39
C LEU A 126 8.03 10.43 40.02
N GLY A 127 6.96 9.62 40.06
CA GLY A 127 5.60 10.10 40.22
C GLY A 127 5.00 10.61 38.90
N VAL A 128 3.67 10.50 38.78
CA VAL A 128 2.90 10.80 37.56
C VAL A 128 3.14 12.22 37.04
N ASP A 129 3.19 13.22 37.92
CA ASP A 129 3.33 14.63 37.50
C ASP A 129 4.74 14.98 37.00
N GLN A 130 5.77 14.38 37.58
CA GLN A 130 7.15 14.55 37.09
C GLN A 130 7.35 13.79 35.79
N PHE A 131 6.81 12.56 35.69
CA PHE A 131 6.85 11.76 34.47
C PHE A 131 6.29 12.53 33.28
N ARG A 132 5.08 13.08 33.40
CA ARG A 132 4.40 13.82 32.31
C ARG A 132 5.18 15.04 31.82
N ARG A 133 5.93 15.69 32.71
CA ARG A 133 6.70 16.90 32.38
C ARG A 133 8.07 16.60 31.80
N ARG A 134 8.74 15.57 32.31
CA ARG A 134 10.17 15.34 32.05
C ARG A 134 10.46 14.18 31.12
N VAL A 135 9.59 13.18 31.05
CA VAL A 135 9.90 11.92 30.35
C VAL A 135 9.43 11.98 28.91
N LYS A 136 10.31 11.54 28.00
CA LYS A 136 9.99 11.22 26.60
C LYS A 136 10.51 9.83 26.27
N ILE A 137 9.60 8.92 25.93
CA ILE A 137 9.90 7.56 25.51
C ILE A 137 9.75 7.51 24.00
N TYR A 138 10.81 7.22 23.29
CA TYR A 138 10.75 6.86 21.88
C TYR A 138 10.56 5.36 21.79
N ALA A 139 9.57 4.90 21.04
CA ALA A 139 9.28 3.48 20.86
C ALA A 139 9.25 3.21 19.37
N THR A 140 10.17 2.39 18.89
CA THR A 140 10.36 2.20 17.45
C THR A 140 10.37 0.74 17.06
N ASP A 141 9.77 0.47 15.90
CA ASP A 141 9.76 -0.84 15.28
C ASP A 141 9.79 -0.70 13.76
N VAL A 142 10.05 -1.79 13.05
CA VAL A 142 9.94 -1.85 11.59
C VAL A 142 8.54 -2.26 11.14
N ASP A 143 7.78 -2.92 12.02
CA ASP A 143 6.41 -3.37 11.76
C ASP A 143 5.37 -2.28 12.05
N GLU A 144 4.79 -1.70 10.99
CA GLU A 144 3.74 -0.69 11.11
C GLU A 144 2.42 -1.23 11.67
N HIS A 145 2.09 -2.52 11.48
CA HIS A 145 0.89 -3.11 12.05
C HIS A 145 1.00 -3.19 13.57
N ALA A 146 2.14 -3.66 14.07
CA ALA A 146 2.44 -3.66 15.50
C ALA A 146 2.46 -2.23 16.07
N LEU A 147 3.06 -1.27 15.36
CA LEU A 147 3.05 0.14 15.77
C LEU A 147 1.64 0.75 15.78
N ALA A 148 0.75 0.36 14.87
CA ALA A 148 -0.64 0.81 14.87
C ALA A 148 -1.37 0.35 16.14
N GLN A 149 -1.23 -0.92 16.52
CA GLN A 149 -1.76 -1.45 17.78
C GLN A 149 -1.14 -0.71 18.99
N ALA A 150 0.19 -0.54 18.98
CA ALA A 150 0.89 0.18 20.03
C ALA A 150 0.41 1.62 20.19
N ARG A 151 0.06 2.29 19.07
CA ARG A 151 -0.45 3.65 19.07
C ARG A 151 -1.84 3.74 19.73
N GLN A 152 -2.72 2.78 19.47
CA GLN A 152 -4.05 2.67 20.07
C GLN A 152 -3.99 2.45 21.59
N ALA A 153 -2.98 1.70 22.05
CA ALA A 153 -2.73 1.44 23.47
C ALA A 153 -3.89 0.72 24.19
N VAL A 154 -4.58 -0.15 23.46
CA VAL A 154 -5.68 -0.99 23.97
C VAL A 154 -5.26 -2.45 23.89
N TYR A 155 -5.49 -3.19 24.97
CA TYR A 155 -5.00 -4.55 25.14
C TYR A 155 -6.09 -5.45 25.73
N SER A 156 -6.09 -6.71 25.31
CA SER A 156 -6.97 -7.74 25.87
C SER A 156 -6.57 -8.14 27.29
N ALA A 157 -7.49 -8.78 28.02
CA ALA A 157 -7.22 -9.33 29.35
C ALA A 157 -6.05 -10.33 29.37
N ALA A 158 -5.86 -11.09 28.28
CA ALA A 158 -4.77 -12.05 28.15
C ALA A 158 -3.40 -11.35 28.02
N GLU A 159 -3.33 -10.23 27.28
CA GLU A 159 -2.10 -9.49 27.08
C GLU A 159 -1.64 -8.76 28.34
N VAL A 160 -2.56 -8.24 29.15
CA VAL A 160 -2.24 -7.56 30.42
C VAL A 160 -2.08 -8.51 31.61
N ALA A 161 -2.22 -9.83 31.42
CA ALA A 161 -2.18 -10.81 32.51
C ALA A 161 -0.87 -10.79 33.33
N GLN A 162 0.24 -10.35 32.73
CA GLN A 162 1.54 -10.21 33.39
C GLN A 162 1.74 -8.86 34.10
N VAL A 163 0.80 -7.92 33.98
CA VAL A 163 0.85 -6.64 34.68
C VAL A 163 0.45 -6.87 36.15
N PRO A 164 1.28 -6.46 37.13
CA PRO A 164 0.91 -6.55 38.54
C PRO A 164 -0.42 -5.84 38.82
N PRO A 165 -1.36 -6.43 39.59
CA PRO A 165 -2.70 -5.86 39.81
C PRO A 165 -2.71 -4.39 40.27
N PRO A 166 -1.84 -3.95 41.20
CA PRO A 166 -1.80 -2.54 41.62
C PRO A 166 -1.42 -1.57 40.49
N LEU A 167 -0.59 -2.04 39.54
CA LEU A 167 -0.21 -1.23 38.37
C LEU A 167 -1.31 -1.25 37.32
N LEU A 168 -2.00 -2.38 37.14
CA LEU A 168 -3.12 -2.49 36.21
C LEU A 168 -4.23 -1.50 36.59
N GLU A 169 -4.63 -1.46 37.86
CA GLU A 169 -5.64 -0.53 38.38
C GLU A 169 -5.22 0.94 38.26
N LYS A 170 -3.93 1.23 38.42
CA LYS A 170 -3.41 2.60 38.41
C LYS A 170 -3.20 3.18 37.02
N TYR A 171 -2.81 2.33 36.05
CA TYR A 171 -2.31 2.75 34.74
C TYR A 171 -3.22 2.40 33.56
N PHE A 172 -4.23 1.55 33.76
CA PHE A 172 -5.20 1.18 32.73
C PHE A 172 -6.63 1.54 33.12
N GLU A 173 -7.42 1.88 32.11
CA GLU A 173 -8.86 2.08 32.21
C GLU A 173 -9.56 0.94 31.47
N GLN A 174 -10.54 0.31 32.10
CA GLN A 174 -11.31 -0.74 31.45
C GLN A 174 -12.39 -0.13 30.57
N VAL A 175 -12.36 -0.43 29.27
CA VAL A 175 -13.31 0.07 28.27
C VAL A 175 -13.77 -1.11 27.42
N ASN A 176 -15.08 -1.39 27.41
CA ASN A 176 -15.70 -2.46 26.61
C ASN A 176 -15.07 -3.86 26.82
N GLY A 177 -14.57 -4.16 28.03
CA GLY A 177 -13.91 -5.43 28.34
C GLY A 177 -12.42 -5.49 27.97
N GLU A 178 -11.88 -4.44 27.36
CA GLU A 178 -10.46 -4.27 27.08
C GLU A 178 -9.81 -3.28 28.06
N PHE A 179 -8.47 -3.28 28.10
CA PHE A 179 -7.68 -2.42 28.97
C PHE A 179 -6.96 -1.35 28.14
N ALA A 180 -7.39 -0.11 28.28
CA ALA A 180 -6.79 1.04 27.61
C ALA A 180 -5.74 1.70 28.53
N PHE A 181 -4.52 1.89 28.05
CA PHE A 181 -3.49 2.61 28.81
C PHE A 181 -3.87 4.09 28.95
N ARG A 182 -3.70 4.62 30.16
CA ARG A 182 -4.07 6.00 30.51
C ARG A 182 -3.54 7.04 29.51
N LYS A 183 -4.46 7.82 28.93
CA LYS A 183 -4.19 8.76 27.83
C LYS A 183 -3.22 9.88 28.22
N ASP A 184 -3.20 10.31 29.48
CA ASP A 184 -2.32 11.37 29.96
C ASP A 184 -0.85 10.94 30.00
N LEU A 185 -0.58 9.67 30.34
CA LEU A 185 0.75 9.08 30.35
C LEU A 185 1.19 8.64 28.94
N ARG A 186 0.26 8.10 28.15
CA ARG A 186 0.44 7.71 26.75
C ARG A 186 1.10 8.81 25.90
N ARG A 187 0.79 10.07 26.16
CA ARG A 187 1.35 11.26 25.46
C ARG A 187 2.87 11.41 25.61
N SER A 188 3.48 10.73 26.58
CA SER A 188 4.93 10.73 26.78
C SER A 188 5.65 9.69 25.92
N VAL A 189 4.90 8.80 25.26
CA VAL A 189 5.42 7.75 24.37
C VAL A 189 5.22 8.16 22.91
N ILE A 190 6.30 8.15 22.14
CA ILE A 190 6.34 8.57 20.73
C ILE A 190 6.67 7.34 19.90
N PHE A 191 5.71 6.90 19.08
CA PHE A 191 5.88 5.74 18.21
C PHE A 191 6.32 6.18 16.82
N GLY A 192 7.36 5.54 16.28
CA GLY A 192 7.86 5.82 14.94
C GLY A 192 8.49 4.58 14.31
N ARG A 193 8.42 4.49 12.99
CA ARG A 193 9.14 3.45 12.24
C ARG A 193 10.65 3.71 12.30
N ASN A 194 11.43 2.69 12.63
CA ASN A 194 12.90 2.77 12.60
C ASN A 194 13.52 1.39 12.34
N ASP A 195 14.33 1.30 11.28
CA ASP A 195 15.22 0.18 11.02
C ASP A 195 16.56 0.39 11.75
N LEU A 196 16.87 -0.46 12.73
CA LEU A 196 18.09 -0.37 13.54
C LEU A 196 19.40 -0.53 12.73
N VAL A 197 19.33 -1.11 11.54
CA VAL A 197 20.48 -1.35 10.66
C VAL A 197 20.74 -0.16 9.73
N GLN A 198 19.68 0.44 9.21
CA GLN A 198 19.74 1.46 8.17
C GLN A 198 19.55 2.88 8.72
N ASP A 199 18.47 3.09 9.49
CA ASP A 199 18.01 4.42 9.90
C ASP A 199 18.90 5.05 10.97
N ALA A 200 19.00 6.38 10.95
CA ALA A 200 19.78 7.13 11.92
C ALA A 200 19.25 6.90 13.36
N PRO A 201 20.13 6.62 14.34
CA PRO A 201 19.70 6.38 15.71
C PRO A 201 19.27 7.68 16.41
N ILE A 202 18.32 7.56 17.34
CA ILE A 202 17.90 8.67 18.19
C ILE A 202 19.04 8.99 19.17
N SER A 203 19.45 10.25 19.27
CA SER A 203 20.60 10.67 20.09
C SER A 203 20.23 11.13 21.50
N ARG A 204 21.19 11.06 22.43
CA ARG A 204 21.10 11.50 23.83
C ARG A 204 20.01 10.76 24.64
N ILE A 205 19.99 9.44 24.54
CA ILE A 205 19.10 8.55 25.30
C ILE A 205 19.71 8.19 26.66
N ASP A 206 18.97 8.36 27.74
CA ASP A 206 19.39 8.01 29.09
C ASP A 206 19.20 6.51 29.38
N LEU A 207 18.10 5.93 28.90
CA LEU A 207 17.76 4.52 29.09
C LEU A 207 17.27 3.92 27.77
N LEU A 208 18.03 2.98 27.23
CA LEU A 208 17.73 2.30 25.98
C LEU A 208 17.41 0.83 26.26
N THR A 209 16.23 0.37 25.86
CA THR A 209 15.86 -1.04 25.86
C THR A 209 15.91 -1.56 24.42
N CYS A 210 16.64 -2.64 24.19
CA CYS A 210 16.68 -3.33 22.89
C CYS A 210 16.69 -4.82 23.17
N ARG A 211 15.51 -5.35 23.51
CA ARG A 211 15.37 -6.69 24.06
C ARG A 211 14.77 -7.64 23.04
N ASN A 212 15.33 -8.84 22.98
CA ASN A 212 14.87 -9.93 22.10
C ASN A 212 14.85 -9.56 20.60
N THR A 213 15.55 -8.49 20.21
CA THR A 213 15.65 -8.00 18.84
C THR A 213 16.98 -8.36 18.20
N LEU A 214 18.08 -8.26 18.95
CA LEU A 214 19.42 -8.58 18.43
C LEU A 214 19.55 -10.06 18.06
N MET A 215 18.79 -10.95 18.70
CA MET A 215 18.89 -12.40 18.49
C MET A 215 18.62 -12.87 17.05
N TYR A 216 17.89 -12.08 16.25
CA TYR A 216 17.59 -12.37 14.83
C TYR A 216 18.77 -12.14 13.90
N PHE A 217 19.66 -11.23 14.28
CA PHE A 217 20.74 -10.76 13.43
C PHE A 217 22.00 -11.64 13.56
N ASN A 218 22.79 -11.68 12.50
CA ASN A 218 24.13 -12.26 12.50
C ASN A 218 25.11 -11.39 13.32
N ALA A 219 26.29 -11.93 13.66
CA ALA A 219 27.24 -11.25 14.55
C ALA A 219 27.74 -9.90 13.98
N GLU A 220 27.89 -9.78 12.67
CA GLU A 220 28.32 -8.55 12.00
C GLU A 220 27.27 -7.44 12.13
N THR A 221 26.01 -7.77 11.84
CA THR A 221 24.88 -6.84 11.92
C THR A 221 24.60 -6.44 13.36
N GLN A 222 24.67 -7.39 14.30
CA GLN A 222 24.62 -7.08 15.73
C GLN A 222 25.70 -6.05 16.12
N SER A 223 26.94 -6.22 15.61
CA SER A 223 28.03 -5.28 15.89
C SER A 223 27.76 -3.88 15.35
N LYS A 224 27.15 -3.77 14.16
CA LYS A 224 26.74 -2.49 13.56
C LYS A 224 25.65 -1.82 14.39
N ILE A 225 24.60 -2.57 14.78
CA ILE A 225 23.50 -2.07 15.61
C ILE A 225 24.06 -1.58 16.95
N LEU A 226 24.91 -2.37 17.63
CA LEU A 226 25.47 -2.02 18.93
C LEU A 226 26.30 -0.74 18.92
N ARG A 227 27.05 -0.47 17.84
CA ARG A 227 27.75 0.82 17.66
C ARG A 227 26.78 1.99 17.53
N ARG A 228 25.66 1.81 16.81
CA ARG A 228 24.59 2.81 16.70
C ARG A 228 23.91 3.07 18.04
N LEU A 229 23.62 2.01 18.81
CA LEU A 229 23.06 2.14 20.16
C LEU A 229 24.03 2.83 21.13
N HIS A 230 25.35 2.58 21.01
CA HIS A 230 26.36 3.30 21.80
C HIS A 230 26.36 4.80 21.52
N PHE A 231 26.25 5.18 20.24
CA PHE A 231 26.15 6.58 19.82
C PHE A 231 24.84 7.23 20.30
N ALA A 232 23.74 6.47 20.31
CA ALA A 232 22.44 6.91 20.78
C ALA A 232 22.44 7.32 22.26
N LEU A 233 23.17 6.57 23.10
CA LEU A 233 23.17 6.76 24.54
C LEU A 233 23.86 8.05 24.97
N ALA A 234 23.28 8.75 25.94
CA ALA A 234 23.93 9.84 26.67
C ALA A 234 25.14 9.31 27.47
N PRO A 235 26.08 10.19 27.88
CA PRO A 235 27.13 9.80 28.83
C PRO A 235 26.49 9.16 30.07
N GLN A 236 27.03 8.03 30.53
CA GLN A 236 26.47 7.21 31.62
C GLN A 236 25.08 6.61 31.37
N GLY A 237 24.55 6.69 30.15
CA GLY A 237 23.27 6.06 29.79
C GLY A 237 23.30 4.54 29.92
N LEU A 238 22.14 3.96 30.20
CA LEU A 238 21.96 2.52 30.40
C LEU A 238 21.40 1.85 29.15
N LEU A 239 21.97 0.70 28.80
CA LEU A 239 21.49 -0.23 27.79
C LEU A 239 20.94 -1.48 28.48
N PHE A 240 19.70 -1.84 28.19
CA PHE A 240 19.02 -3.02 28.72
C PHE A 240 18.68 -3.97 27.56
N LEU A 241 19.31 -5.14 27.57
CA LEU A 241 19.14 -6.19 26.55
C LEU A 241 18.35 -7.39 27.07
N GLY A 242 17.91 -8.25 26.17
CA GLY A 242 17.23 -9.50 26.48
C GLY A 242 18.20 -10.58 26.97
N LYS A 243 17.69 -11.55 27.75
CA LYS A 243 18.49 -12.61 28.39
C LYS A 243 19.38 -13.41 27.43
N ALA A 244 18.89 -13.67 26.22
CA ALA A 244 19.57 -14.43 25.18
C ALA A 244 20.60 -13.62 24.37
N GLU A 245 20.74 -12.33 24.66
CA GLU A 245 21.59 -11.41 23.91
C GLU A 245 22.87 -11.15 24.72
N MET A 246 24.01 -11.58 24.18
CA MET A 246 25.31 -11.50 24.85
C MET A 246 26.25 -10.54 24.12
N LEU A 247 26.89 -9.65 24.88
CA LEU A 247 27.86 -8.67 24.38
C LEU A 247 29.33 -9.14 24.45
N LEU A 248 29.59 -10.45 24.37
CA LEU A 248 30.92 -11.06 24.59
C LEU A 248 32.06 -10.38 23.79
N THR A 249 31.78 -9.89 22.58
CA THR A 249 32.75 -9.21 21.69
C THR A 249 32.79 -7.69 21.82
N HIS A 250 31.91 -7.08 22.60
CA HIS A 250 31.68 -5.62 22.64
C HIS A 250 31.98 -4.97 24.00
N GLY A 251 32.62 -5.70 24.92
CA GLY A 251 32.94 -5.21 26.27
C GLY A 251 33.82 -3.95 26.33
N ARG A 252 34.35 -3.47 25.20
CA ARG A 252 35.12 -2.21 25.11
C ARG A 252 34.26 -0.95 24.99
N ILE A 253 33.00 -1.07 24.57
CA ILE A 253 32.08 0.07 24.39
C ILE A 253 30.92 0.07 25.40
N PHE A 254 30.68 -1.05 26.08
CA PHE A 254 29.68 -1.20 27.12
C PHE A 254 30.27 -1.83 28.38
N GLU A 255 30.09 -1.17 29.52
CA GLU A 255 30.48 -1.69 30.83
C GLU A 255 29.30 -2.47 31.45
N PRO A 256 29.48 -3.71 31.92
CA PRO A 256 28.40 -4.45 32.56
C PRO A 256 28.08 -3.84 33.92
N VAL A 257 26.81 -3.45 34.12
CA VAL A 257 26.29 -3.02 35.42
C VAL A 257 25.69 -4.22 36.15
N GLU A 258 24.89 -5.01 35.45
CA GLU A 258 24.32 -6.27 35.94
C GLU A 258 24.33 -7.30 34.81
N LEU A 259 25.31 -8.20 34.86
CA LEU A 259 25.56 -9.16 33.78
C LEU A 259 24.47 -10.24 33.70
N LYS A 260 23.89 -10.68 34.83
CA LYS A 260 22.86 -11.73 34.88
C LYS A 260 21.57 -11.26 34.20
N ARG A 261 21.27 -9.96 34.31
CA ARG A 261 20.06 -9.33 33.77
C ARG A 261 20.33 -8.52 32.48
N ARG A 262 21.56 -8.57 31.97
CA ARG A 262 22.00 -7.95 30.70
C ARG A 262 21.77 -6.44 30.67
N ILE A 263 22.15 -5.77 31.75
CA ILE A 263 22.12 -4.31 31.84
C ILE A 263 23.56 -3.79 31.81
N PHE A 264 23.80 -2.83 30.93
CA PHE A 264 25.10 -2.28 30.64
C PHE A 264 25.04 -0.75 30.71
N ARG A 265 26.19 -0.12 30.96
CA ARG A 265 26.37 1.32 30.88
C ARG A 265 27.21 1.65 29.66
N ARG A 266 26.93 2.80 29.04
CA ARG A 266 27.79 3.35 28.00
C ARG A 266 29.20 3.54 28.57
N ALA A 267 30.17 2.79 28.06
CA ALA A 267 31.57 3.01 28.42
C ALA A 267 32.03 4.35 27.82
N PRO A 268 32.82 5.14 28.57
CA PRO A 268 33.50 6.29 27.98
C PRO A 268 34.39 5.79 26.85
N SER A 269 34.26 6.39 25.66
CA SER A 269 35.16 6.11 24.55
C SER A 269 36.59 6.31 25.05
N SER A 270 37.36 5.22 25.18
CA SER A 270 38.66 5.26 25.84
C SER A 270 39.63 6.17 25.09
N ARG A 271 39.80 7.40 25.61
CA ARG A 271 41.14 7.95 25.78
C ARG A 271 41.73 7.25 27.00
N VAL A 272 42.77 6.45 26.80
CA VAL A 272 43.49 5.79 27.89
C VAL A 272 44.16 6.86 28.74
N GLU A 273 43.65 7.11 29.94
CA GLU A 273 44.37 7.83 31.00
C GLU A 273 44.75 6.80 32.07
N LEU A 274 46.04 6.47 32.13
CA LEU A 274 46.62 5.64 33.19
C LEU A 274 46.80 6.52 34.44
N GLY A 275 45.98 6.29 35.47
CA GLY A 275 46.14 6.89 36.79
C GLY A 275 47.26 6.19 37.61
N PRO A 276 47.94 6.89 38.52
CA PRO A 276 49.08 6.35 39.25
C PRO A 276 48.62 5.40 40.36
N VAL A 277 49.14 4.17 40.35
CA VAL A 277 49.03 3.24 41.48
C VAL A 277 50.04 3.66 42.54
N GLY A 278 49.56 3.96 43.74
CA GLY A 278 50.39 4.21 44.91
C GLY A 278 51.14 2.94 45.31
N VAL A 279 52.46 3.06 45.44
CA VAL A 279 53.31 2.04 46.06
C VAL A 279 54.04 2.69 47.22
N GLU A 280 53.71 2.26 48.42
CA GLU A 280 54.47 2.53 49.65
C GLU A 280 55.91 2.05 49.49
N ALA A 281 56.87 2.84 49.97
CA ALA A 281 58.29 2.54 49.88
C ALA A 281 58.71 1.47 50.90
N PRO A 282 59.40 0.38 50.48
CA PRO A 282 60.25 -0.42 51.36
C PRO A 282 61.71 0.08 51.31
N PRO A 283 62.53 -0.31 52.31
CA PRO A 283 63.75 0.40 52.65
C PRO A 283 64.93 0.10 51.72
N ASP A 284 65.87 1.05 51.80
CA ASP A 284 67.20 1.15 51.19
C ASP A 284 67.91 -0.18 50.87
N ILE A 285 67.99 -0.51 49.57
CA ILE A 285 68.89 -1.54 49.01
C ILE A 285 69.46 -1.05 47.67
N GLY A 286 70.68 -0.50 47.72
CA GLY A 286 71.81 -0.78 46.82
C GLY A 286 71.70 -0.43 45.32
N ASN A 287 72.70 0.29 44.83
CA ASN A 287 72.99 0.74 43.44
C ASN A 287 72.75 -0.26 42.27
N ASP A 288 72.53 -1.55 42.49
CA ASP A 288 72.32 -2.55 41.41
C ASP A 288 70.94 -2.46 40.74
N ARG A 289 69.88 -2.12 41.49
CA ARG A 289 68.50 -2.06 40.93
C ARG A 289 68.31 -0.91 39.95
N PHE A 290 69.14 0.12 40.03
CA PHE A 290 69.07 1.27 39.11
C PHE A 290 69.52 0.88 37.70
N GLY A 291 70.57 0.07 37.58
CA GLY A 291 71.04 -0.45 36.29
C GLY A 291 70.04 -1.42 35.65
N GLU A 292 69.45 -2.31 36.44
CA GLU A 292 68.43 -3.26 35.96
C GLU A 292 67.15 -2.56 35.48
N MET A 293 66.68 -1.55 36.22
CA MET A 293 65.47 -0.81 35.85
C MET A 293 65.69 0.05 34.60
N GLU A 294 66.89 0.62 34.44
CA GLU A 294 67.24 1.39 33.24
C GLU A 294 67.37 0.48 32.01
N GLN A 295 67.96 -0.70 32.17
CA GLN A 295 68.01 -1.71 31.12
C GLN A 295 66.60 -2.17 30.71
N LEU A 296 65.69 -2.35 31.67
CA LEU A 296 64.30 -2.70 31.42
C LEU A 296 63.55 -1.59 30.65
N ARG A 297 63.75 -0.32 31.00
CA ARG A 297 63.18 0.82 30.26
C ARG A 297 63.65 0.87 28.82
N GLN A 298 64.95 0.67 28.59
CA GLN A 298 65.52 0.65 27.25
C GLN A 298 64.97 -0.50 26.40
N LEU A 299 64.84 -1.70 26.99
CA LEU A 299 64.24 -2.85 26.32
C LEU A 299 62.75 -2.62 26.00
N ALA A 300 61.99 -2.03 26.94
CA ALA A 300 60.58 -1.70 26.72
C ALA A 300 60.38 -0.66 25.61
N PHE A 301 61.23 0.37 25.56
CA PHE A 301 61.20 1.40 24.51
C PHE A 301 61.53 0.81 23.12
N ASN A 302 62.52 -0.08 23.04
CA ASN A 302 62.88 -0.76 21.80
C ASN A 302 61.85 -1.80 21.34
N ALA A 303 61.13 -2.44 22.27
CA ALA A 303 60.09 -3.43 21.96
C ALA A 303 58.76 -2.79 21.50
N ALA A 304 58.60 -1.47 21.62
CA ALA A 304 57.38 -0.78 21.22
C ALA A 304 57.02 -1.05 19.73
N PRO A 305 55.75 -1.35 19.41
CA PRO A 305 55.34 -1.72 18.04
C PRO A 305 55.28 -0.53 17.08
N VAL A 306 55.62 0.68 17.54
CA VAL A 306 55.52 1.95 16.82
C VAL A 306 56.88 2.65 16.80
N ALA A 307 57.17 3.43 15.76
CA ALA A 307 58.39 4.22 15.73
C ALA A 307 58.29 5.40 16.70
N GLN A 308 59.31 5.59 17.53
CA GLN A 308 59.36 6.62 18.58
C GLN A 308 60.68 7.39 18.57
N LEU A 309 60.57 8.70 18.71
CA LEU A 309 61.69 9.64 18.88
C LEU A 309 61.45 10.46 20.15
N VAL A 310 62.47 10.66 20.96
CA VAL A 310 62.40 11.54 22.14
C VAL A 310 63.34 12.69 21.92
N VAL A 311 62.82 13.91 22.02
CA VAL A 311 63.56 15.16 21.84
C VAL A 311 63.66 15.86 23.20
N SER A 312 64.87 16.20 23.64
CA SER A 312 65.10 16.91 24.91
C SER A 312 64.61 18.34 24.86
N ALA A 313 64.50 19.00 26.03
CA ALA A 313 64.19 20.43 26.12
C ALA A 313 65.09 21.33 25.25
N ASP A 314 66.33 20.93 24.97
CA ASP A 314 67.31 21.68 24.15
C ASP A 314 67.21 21.41 22.63
N ASP A 315 66.12 20.80 22.16
CA ASP A 315 65.87 20.46 20.74
C ASP A 315 66.89 19.44 20.17
N VAL A 316 67.37 18.54 21.02
CA VAL A 316 68.32 17.47 20.68
C VAL A 316 67.62 16.12 20.70
N LEU A 317 67.92 15.25 19.73
CA LEU A 317 67.43 13.86 19.75
C LEU A 317 68.07 13.12 20.93
N ALA A 318 67.26 12.78 21.94
CA ALA A 318 67.69 12.14 23.17
C ALA A 318 67.59 10.62 23.11
N LEU A 319 66.51 10.08 22.54
CA LEU A 319 66.30 8.65 22.37
C LEU A 319 65.59 8.37 21.04
N LEU A 320 65.85 7.20 20.47
CA LEU A 320 65.14 6.65 19.32
C LEU A 320 65.06 5.13 19.47
N ASN A 321 63.95 4.53 19.04
CA ASN A 321 63.75 3.09 19.16
C ASN A 321 64.06 2.35 17.85
N THR A 322 64.18 1.01 17.93
CA THR A 322 64.50 0.15 16.77
C THR A 322 63.52 0.32 15.59
N ARG A 323 62.25 0.62 15.86
CA ARG A 323 61.26 0.90 14.80
C ARG A 323 61.55 2.23 14.08
N ALA A 324 61.97 3.27 14.80
CA ALA A 324 62.35 4.55 14.20
C ALA A 324 63.62 4.43 13.34
N GLU A 325 64.60 3.61 13.76
CA GLU A 325 65.79 3.30 12.94
C GLU A 325 65.41 2.67 11.60
N ALA A 326 64.55 1.65 11.62
CA ALA A 326 64.12 0.95 10.42
C ALA A 326 63.32 1.85 9.46
N VAL A 327 62.38 2.62 9.99
CA VAL A 327 61.45 3.44 9.19
C VAL A 327 62.12 4.70 8.62
N PHE A 328 62.90 5.41 9.44
CA PHE A 328 63.48 6.71 9.06
C PHE A 328 64.96 6.65 8.72
N GLY A 329 65.63 5.52 8.93
CA GLY A 329 67.06 5.39 8.61
C GLY A 329 67.98 6.08 9.58
N LEU A 330 67.49 6.37 10.77
CA LEU A 330 68.27 6.93 11.86
C LEU A 330 69.16 5.84 12.47
N SER A 331 70.23 6.27 13.12
CA SER A 331 71.19 5.43 13.80
C SER A 331 71.45 5.95 15.21
N GLN A 332 72.04 5.12 16.06
CA GLN A 332 72.49 5.55 17.39
C GLN A 332 73.50 6.73 17.33
N ALA A 333 74.20 6.92 16.21
CA ALA A 333 75.09 8.06 16.00
C ALA A 333 74.35 9.40 15.78
N ASP A 334 73.03 9.38 15.63
CA ASP A 334 72.19 10.57 15.50
C ASP A 334 71.66 11.07 16.85
N ILE A 335 71.78 10.27 17.91
CA ILE A 335 71.52 10.71 19.28
C ILE A 335 72.52 11.80 19.66
N GLY A 336 72.04 12.87 20.27
CA GLY A 336 72.83 14.05 20.61
C GLY A 336 72.92 15.11 19.51
N LYS A 337 72.39 14.85 18.30
CA LYS A 337 72.28 15.86 17.24
C LYS A 337 71.03 16.73 17.42
N PRO A 338 71.11 18.03 17.09
CA PRO A 338 69.92 18.90 17.00
C PRO A 338 68.88 18.31 16.04
N LEU A 339 67.60 18.36 16.40
CA LEU A 339 66.51 17.82 15.59
C LEU A 339 66.52 18.42 14.18
N ARG A 340 66.80 19.72 14.05
CA ARG A 340 66.90 20.45 12.78
C ARG A 340 67.93 19.91 11.78
N ASP A 341 68.91 19.13 12.24
CA ASP A 341 69.97 18.55 11.41
C ASP A 341 69.59 17.16 10.88
N LEU A 342 68.44 16.63 11.30
CA LEU A 342 67.94 15.31 10.90
C LEU A 342 66.87 15.44 9.80
N GLU A 343 66.90 14.54 8.82
CA GLU A 343 65.89 14.50 7.74
C GLU A 343 64.46 14.36 8.28
N VAL A 344 64.32 13.60 9.38
CA VAL A 344 63.03 13.35 10.03
C VAL A 344 62.33 14.64 10.50
N SER A 345 63.08 15.72 10.71
CA SER A 345 62.54 17.03 11.08
C SER A 345 61.70 17.68 9.98
N TYR A 346 61.99 17.38 8.71
CA TYR A 346 61.34 18.00 7.55
C TYR A 346 60.41 17.04 6.82
N ARG A 347 60.66 15.73 6.94
CA ARG A 347 59.85 14.68 6.32
C ARG A 347 59.67 13.52 7.31
N PRO A 348 58.50 12.88 7.38
CA PRO A 348 57.36 13.00 6.46
C PRO A 348 56.45 14.22 6.68
N VAL A 349 56.63 14.95 7.79
CA VAL A 349 55.94 16.22 8.09
C VAL A 349 56.91 17.17 8.80
N GLU A 350 56.63 18.48 8.80
CA GLU A 350 57.43 19.48 9.51
C GLU A 350 57.29 19.33 11.04
N LEU A 351 58.05 18.38 11.61
CA LEU A 351 57.90 17.96 13.01
C LEU A 351 58.20 19.08 14.00
N ARG A 352 59.15 19.97 13.69
CA ARG A 352 59.59 21.03 14.62
C ARG A 352 58.43 21.95 15.02
N GLY A 353 57.60 22.36 14.07
CA GLY A 353 56.41 23.17 14.39
C GLY A 353 55.47 22.45 15.35
N HIS A 354 55.24 21.15 15.16
CA HIS A 354 54.37 20.36 16.05
C HIS A 354 55.01 20.11 17.42
N VAL A 355 56.33 19.90 17.47
CA VAL A 355 57.11 19.78 18.70
C VAL A 355 57.04 21.09 19.49
N ASP A 356 57.24 22.24 18.86
CA ASP A 356 57.15 23.55 19.52
C ASP A 356 55.75 23.82 20.06
N VAL A 357 54.71 23.51 19.28
CA VAL A 357 53.31 23.61 19.75
C VAL A 357 53.07 22.71 20.96
N ALA A 358 53.52 21.46 20.92
CA ALA A 358 53.35 20.53 22.04
C ALA A 358 54.10 20.99 23.30
N ARG A 359 55.29 21.58 23.15
CA ARG A 359 56.10 22.14 24.25
C ARG A 359 55.44 23.35 24.88
N VAL A 360 55.06 24.34 24.08
CA VAL A 360 54.48 25.61 24.55
C VAL A 360 53.11 25.36 25.17
N GLN A 361 52.27 24.55 24.52
CA GLN A 361 50.91 24.30 24.98
C GLN A 361 50.81 23.20 26.04
N ARG A 362 51.89 22.44 26.27
CA ARG A 362 51.94 21.28 27.17
C ARG A 362 50.79 20.30 26.92
N ARG A 363 50.46 20.08 25.64
CA ARG A 363 49.39 19.18 25.19
C ARG A 363 49.85 18.33 24.01
N ALA A 364 49.25 17.16 23.90
CA ALA A 364 49.50 16.26 22.77
C ALA A 364 48.99 16.88 21.46
N VAL A 365 49.84 16.91 20.44
CA VAL A 365 49.50 17.31 19.07
C VAL A 365 49.37 16.06 18.21
N ARG A 366 48.34 16.00 17.37
CA ARG A 366 48.08 14.86 16.48
C ARG A 366 48.06 15.35 15.04
N VAL A 367 48.78 14.64 14.18
CA VAL A 367 48.80 14.87 12.74
C VAL A 367 48.38 13.56 12.07
N GLU A 368 47.26 13.61 11.37
CA GLU A 368 46.72 12.46 10.64
C GLU A 368 47.25 12.44 9.20
N ASP A 369 47.14 11.28 8.53
CA ASP A 369 47.41 11.13 7.09
C ASP A 369 48.80 11.63 6.65
N VAL A 370 49.84 11.33 7.43
CA VAL A 370 51.21 11.71 7.10
C VAL A 370 51.84 10.64 6.19
N GLN A 371 51.95 10.94 4.90
CA GLN A 371 52.54 10.04 3.93
C GLN A 371 54.07 10.03 4.02
N TRP A 372 54.66 8.84 4.10
CA TRP A 372 56.09 8.63 4.06
C TRP A 372 56.47 7.61 2.99
N GLN A 373 57.48 7.92 2.19
CA GLN A 373 58.06 6.98 1.26
C GLN A 373 59.57 7.14 1.25
N ARG A 374 60.27 6.05 1.58
CA ARG A 374 61.73 5.96 1.52
C ARG A 374 62.12 5.19 0.27
N GLY A 375 63.08 5.71 -0.50
CA GLY A 375 63.42 5.26 -1.86
C GLY A 375 63.34 3.74 -2.09
N GLY A 376 62.42 3.32 -2.94
CA GLY A 376 62.18 1.91 -3.30
C GLY A 376 61.17 1.15 -2.42
N MET A 377 60.74 1.70 -1.29
CA MET A 377 59.69 1.12 -0.44
C MET A 377 58.28 1.61 -0.84
N ALA A 378 57.26 0.82 -0.50
CA ALA A 378 55.87 1.23 -0.62
C ALA A 378 55.59 2.46 0.27
N ALA A 379 54.68 3.33 -0.17
CA ALA A 379 54.24 4.46 0.63
C ALA A 379 53.52 3.96 1.88
N VAL A 380 53.94 4.45 3.04
CA VAL A 380 53.34 4.17 4.35
C VAL A 380 52.62 5.43 4.81
N TRP A 381 51.47 5.26 5.44
CA TRP A 381 50.72 6.36 6.04
C TRP A 381 50.86 6.30 7.55
N PHE A 382 51.19 7.44 8.16
CA PHE A 382 51.33 7.56 9.60
C PHE A 382 50.27 8.49 10.20
N ARG A 383 49.82 8.13 11.40
CA ARG A 383 49.32 9.09 12.38
C ARG A 383 50.48 9.44 13.30
N VAL A 384 50.86 10.71 13.32
CA VAL A 384 51.94 11.24 14.17
C VAL A 384 51.33 11.83 15.43
N VAL A 385 51.83 11.40 16.59
CA VAL A 385 51.42 11.91 17.90
C VAL A 385 52.64 12.49 18.60
N VAL A 386 52.56 13.77 18.95
CA VAL A 386 53.63 14.52 19.61
C VAL A 386 53.18 14.83 21.03
N GLU A 387 53.78 14.18 22.02
CA GLU A 387 53.38 14.27 23.43
C GLU A 387 54.49 14.92 24.28
N PRO A 388 54.19 15.98 25.04
CA PRO A 388 55.17 16.58 25.93
C PRO A 388 55.42 15.69 27.15
N LEU A 389 56.69 15.54 27.52
CA LEU A 389 57.13 14.82 28.71
C LEU A 389 57.36 15.82 29.84
N THR A 390 56.53 15.75 30.88
CA THR A 390 56.61 16.62 32.07
C THR A 390 57.11 15.84 33.29
N GLY A 391 58.08 16.39 34.02
CA GLY A 391 58.60 15.82 35.27
C GLY A 391 57.69 16.10 36.48
N GLY A 392 58.10 15.59 37.65
CA GLY A 392 57.33 15.68 38.91
C GLY A 392 57.00 17.11 39.36
N ASP A 393 57.85 18.08 39.01
CA ASP A 393 57.67 19.51 39.33
C ASP A 393 56.88 20.27 38.24
N ASN A 394 56.22 19.55 37.32
CA ASN A 394 55.55 20.09 36.13
C ASN A 394 56.50 20.88 35.19
N GLY A 395 57.80 20.62 35.29
CA GLY A 395 58.83 21.09 34.35
C GLY A 395 58.82 20.25 33.08
N LEU A 396 58.90 20.88 31.92
CA LEU A 396 59.03 20.20 30.64
C LEU A 396 60.43 19.58 30.55
N VAL A 397 60.49 18.26 30.38
CA VAL A 397 61.75 17.50 30.26
C VAL A 397 62.09 17.24 28.79
N GLY A 398 61.06 17.07 27.95
CA GLY A 398 61.22 16.83 26.52
C GLY A 398 59.89 16.55 25.84
N VAL A 399 59.94 15.94 24.66
CA VAL A 399 58.78 15.56 23.85
C VAL A 399 59.02 14.19 23.26
N VAL A 400 58.01 13.31 23.28
CA VAL A 400 58.02 12.07 22.52
C VAL A 400 57.19 12.24 21.24
N VAL A 401 57.75 11.83 20.11
CA VAL A 401 57.08 11.78 18.81
C VAL A 401 56.88 10.31 18.46
N THR A 402 55.62 9.90 18.30
CA THR A 402 55.23 8.52 17.97
C THR A 402 54.57 8.47 16.59
N PHE A 403 54.96 7.50 15.77
CA PHE A 403 54.40 7.27 14.44
C PHE A 403 53.62 5.95 14.43
N HIS A 404 52.31 6.04 14.28
CA HIS A 404 51.41 4.89 14.14
C HIS A 404 51.17 4.60 12.66
N ASP A 405 51.55 3.41 12.19
CA ASP A 405 51.23 2.97 10.83
C ASP A 405 49.71 2.76 10.68
N ILE A 406 49.10 3.54 9.79
CA ILE A 406 47.67 3.51 9.46
C ILE A 406 47.43 3.07 8.01
N THR A 407 48.44 2.51 7.33
CA THR A 407 48.38 2.16 5.90
C THR A 407 47.24 1.19 5.59
N ALA A 408 47.12 0.10 6.35
CA ALA A 408 46.05 -0.88 6.14
C ALA A 408 44.65 -0.27 6.36
N THR A 409 44.52 0.59 7.38
CA THR A 409 43.26 1.30 7.64
C THR A 409 42.91 2.27 6.51
N ARG A 410 43.91 2.96 5.95
CA ARG A 410 43.72 3.88 4.83
C ARG A 410 43.26 3.17 3.56
N VAL A 411 43.91 2.05 3.20
CA VAL A 411 43.52 1.22 2.05
C VAL A 411 42.06 0.75 2.19
N LEU A 412 41.68 0.24 3.36
CA LEU A 412 40.30 -0.19 3.61
C LEU A 412 39.29 0.97 3.53
N LEU A 413 39.65 2.17 3.98
CA LEU A 413 38.78 3.35 3.86
C LEU A 413 38.60 3.79 2.40
N ASP A 414 39.67 3.73 1.60
CA ASP A 414 39.61 4.09 0.19
C ASP A 414 38.82 3.04 -0.63
N GLU A 415 38.98 1.74 -0.34
CA GLU A 415 38.17 0.65 -0.91
C GLU A 415 36.69 0.81 -0.54
N LEU A 416 36.39 1.10 0.73
CA LEU A 416 35.02 1.36 1.18
C LEU A 416 34.40 2.56 0.47
N ALA A 417 35.16 3.66 0.31
CA ALA A 417 34.69 4.83 -0.41
C ALA A 417 34.43 4.54 -1.89
N HIS A 418 35.23 3.68 -2.52
CA HIS A 418 35.00 3.24 -3.90
C HIS A 418 33.76 2.36 -4.03
N ALA A 419 33.61 1.36 -3.14
CA ALA A 419 32.44 0.48 -3.11
C ALA A 419 31.13 1.25 -2.86
N ASN A 420 31.15 2.23 -1.95
CA ASN A 420 29.98 3.08 -1.70
C ASN A 420 29.57 3.89 -2.93
N ARG A 421 30.53 4.46 -3.69
CA ARG A 421 30.22 5.17 -4.94
C ARG A 421 29.65 4.26 -6.01
N GLN A 422 30.17 3.04 -6.15
CA GLN A 422 29.61 2.06 -7.08
C GLN A 422 28.18 1.66 -6.69
N LEU A 423 27.92 1.53 -5.39
CA LEU A 423 26.60 1.22 -4.87
C LEU A 423 25.61 2.36 -5.12
N GLU A 424 26.01 3.62 -4.94
CA GLU A 424 25.18 4.80 -5.26
C GLU A 424 24.77 4.81 -6.73
N VAL A 425 25.73 4.61 -7.65
CA VAL A 425 25.44 4.54 -9.10
C VAL A 425 24.47 3.41 -9.43
N ALA A 426 24.68 2.21 -8.87
CA ALA A 426 23.79 1.07 -9.11
C ALA A 426 22.38 1.30 -8.54
N TYR A 427 22.24 2.03 -7.42
CA TYR A 427 20.94 2.41 -6.86
C TYR A 427 20.22 3.42 -7.74
N GLU A 428 20.92 4.42 -8.29
CA GLU A 428 20.35 5.39 -9.22
C GLU A 428 19.85 4.71 -10.51
N GLU A 429 20.65 3.80 -11.09
CA GLU A 429 20.22 3.00 -12.24
C GLU A 429 18.99 2.14 -11.91
N LEU A 430 18.99 1.47 -10.76
CA LEU A 430 17.86 0.63 -10.34
C LEU A 430 16.59 1.47 -10.11
N GLN A 431 16.71 2.65 -9.50
CA GLN A 431 15.58 3.56 -9.32
C GLN A 431 15.02 4.01 -10.66
N SER A 432 15.87 4.42 -11.61
CA SER A 432 15.45 4.79 -12.97
C SER A 432 14.69 3.66 -13.65
N THR A 433 15.18 2.42 -13.57
CA THR A 433 14.49 1.27 -14.18
C THR A 433 13.16 0.94 -13.48
N ASN A 434 13.04 1.23 -12.19
CA ASN A 434 11.82 0.99 -11.44
C ASN A 434 10.75 2.05 -11.77
N GLU A 435 11.16 3.31 -11.91
CA GLU A 435 10.29 4.39 -12.41
C GLU A 435 9.79 4.08 -13.83
N GLU A 436 10.66 3.61 -14.73
CA GLU A 436 10.24 3.13 -16.06
C GLU A 436 9.23 1.96 -15.97
N LEU A 437 9.48 0.97 -15.09
CA LEU A 437 8.55 -0.15 -14.91
C LEU A 437 7.19 0.31 -14.35
N GLU A 438 7.17 1.21 -13.36
CA GLU A 438 5.93 1.78 -12.82
C GLU A 438 5.13 2.48 -13.93
N THR A 439 5.78 3.31 -14.75
CA THR A 439 5.09 3.97 -15.87
C THR A 439 4.53 2.97 -16.88
N THR A 440 5.28 1.92 -17.22
CA THR A 440 4.77 0.89 -18.14
C THR A 440 3.61 0.10 -17.56
N ASN A 441 3.58 -0.09 -16.23
CA ASN A 441 2.52 -0.78 -15.54
C ASN A 441 1.25 0.08 -15.44
N GLU A 442 1.39 1.39 -15.21
CA GLU A 442 0.28 2.35 -15.28
C GLU A 442 -0.32 2.41 -16.70
N GLU A 443 0.51 2.43 -17.74
CA GLU A 443 0.05 2.36 -19.13
C GLU A 443 -0.71 1.05 -19.40
N LEU A 444 -0.17 -0.10 -18.98
CA LEU A 444 -0.84 -1.39 -19.12
C LEU A 444 -2.19 -1.41 -18.38
N GLN A 445 -2.25 -0.91 -17.15
CA GLN A 445 -3.50 -0.85 -16.40
C GLN A 445 -4.52 0.05 -17.11
N SER A 446 -4.11 1.21 -17.62
CA SER A 446 -4.98 2.07 -18.42
C SER A 446 -5.52 1.35 -19.66
N THR A 447 -4.70 0.55 -20.34
CA THR A 447 -5.18 -0.23 -21.50
C THR A 447 -6.16 -1.34 -21.09
N VAL A 448 -6.00 -1.93 -19.90
CA VAL A 448 -6.93 -2.93 -19.38
C VAL A 448 -8.27 -2.27 -19.04
N GLU A 449 -8.25 -1.12 -18.37
CA GLU A 449 -9.46 -0.35 -18.05
C GLU A 449 -10.18 0.09 -19.34
N GLU A 450 -9.46 0.56 -20.35
CA GLU A 450 -10.05 0.85 -21.66
C GLU A 450 -10.68 -0.40 -22.29
N LEU A 451 -10.01 -1.55 -22.27
CA LEU A 451 -10.58 -2.80 -22.81
C LEU A 451 -11.83 -3.24 -22.04
N GLU A 452 -11.86 -3.12 -20.72
CA GLU A 452 -13.04 -3.43 -19.91
C GLU A 452 -14.20 -2.52 -20.29
N THR A 453 -13.98 -1.20 -20.42
CA THR A 453 -15.03 -0.27 -20.86
C THR A 453 -15.55 -0.62 -22.26
N THR A 454 -14.66 -0.98 -23.21
CA THR A 454 -15.12 -1.41 -24.54
C THR A 454 -15.93 -2.70 -24.50
N ASN A 455 -15.62 -3.60 -23.56
CA ASN A 455 -16.36 -4.83 -23.38
C ASN A 455 -17.74 -4.58 -22.74
N GLU A 456 -17.84 -3.67 -21.78
CA GLU A 456 -19.11 -3.21 -21.21
C GLU A 456 -19.99 -2.52 -22.27
N GLU A 457 -19.40 -1.65 -23.10
CA GLU A 457 -20.11 -1.03 -24.22
C GLU A 457 -20.62 -2.09 -25.21
N LEU A 458 -19.79 -3.07 -25.58
CA LEU A 458 -20.20 -4.18 -26.43
C LEU A 458 -21.34 -5.00 -25.81
N GLN A 459 -21.27 -5.30 -24.52
CA GLN A 459 -22.33 -6.02 -23.83
C GLN A 459 -23.63 -5.21 -23.81
N SER A 460 -23.56 -3.92 -23.52
CA SER A 460 -24.71 -3.02 -23.56
C SER A 460 -25.33 -2.96 -24.96
N THR A 461 -24.52 -2.87 -26.02
CA THR A 461 -25.06 -2.90 -27.40
C THR A 461 -25.72 -4.25 -27.73
N ASN A 462 -25.23 -5.34 -27.16
CA ASN A 462 -25.83 -6.66 -27.35
C ASN A 462 -27.19 -6.76 -26.62
N GLU A 463 -27.28 -6.24 -25.40
CA GLU A 463 -28.55 -6.16 -24.63
C GLU A 463 -29.58 -5.25 -25.33
N GLU A 464 -29.15 -4.12 -25.90
CA GLU A 464 -30.01 -3.26 -26.72
C GLU A 464 -30.49 -3.99 -27.98
N LEU A 465 -29.63 -4.76 -28.66
CA LEU A 465 -30.01 -5.55 -29.83
C LEU A 465 -30.99 -6.66 -29.49
N GLU A 466 -30.83 -7.35 -28.36
CA GLU A 466 -31.80 -8.35 -27.89
C GLU A 466 -33.16 -7.71 -27.60
N THR A 467 -33.17 -6.55 -26.92
CA THR A 467 -34.40 -5.81 -26.62
C THR A 467 -35.12 -5.39 -27.90
N ILE A 468 -34.39 -4.86 -28.88
CA ILE A 468 -34.95 -4.49 -30.19
C ILE A 468 -35.53 -5.71 -30.90
N ASN A 469 -34.87 -6.87 -30.80
CA ASN A 469 -35.35 -8.10 -31.40
C ASN A 469 -36.65 -8.59 -30.73
N GLU A 470 -36.74 -8.52 -29.40
CA GLU A 470 -37.97 -8.83 -28.66
C GLU A 470 -39.13 -7.89 -29.02
N GLU A 471 -38.87 -6.57 -29.15
CA GLU A 471 -39.88 -5.61 -29.61
C GLU A 471 -40.32 -5.89 -31.05
N LEU A 472 -39.39 -6.21 -31.95
CA LEU A 472 -39.72 -6.61 -33.33
C LEU A 472 -40.55 -7.90 -33.37
N GLN A 473 -40.24 -8.87 -32.52
CA GLN A 473 -40.99 -10.11 -32.46
C GLN A 473 -42.40 -9.87 -31.89
N SER A 474 -42.52 -9.07 -30.83
CA SER A 474 -43.83 -8.69 -30.26
C SER A 474 -44.69 -7.92 -31.27
N THR A 475 -44.11 -6.96 -32.00
CA THR A 475 -44.85 -6.21 -33.01
C THR A 475 -45.29 -7.10 -34.17
N ASN A 476 -44.48 -8.09 -34.55
CA ASN A 476 -44.86 -9.09 -35.54
C ASN A 476 -46.04 -9.97 -35.06
N ASP A 477 -46.01 -10.41 -33.80
CA ASP A 477 -47.10 -11.18 -33.20
C ASP A 477 -48.41 -10.37 -33.14
N GLU A 478 -48.35 -9.09 -32.78
CA GLU A 478 -49.51 -8.18 -32.83
C GLU A 478 -50.05 -8.01 -34.25
N LEU A 479 -49.16 -7.83 -35.24
CA LEU A 479 -49.58 -7.73 -36.65
C LEU A 479 -50.23 -9.02 -37.14
N GLN A 480 -49.75 -10.18 -36.72
CA GLN A 480 -50.40 -11.46 -37.05
C GLN A 480 -51.78 -11.57 -36.42
N ALA A 481 -51.92 -11.21 -35.14
CA ALA A 481 -53.20 -11.22 -34.45
C ALA A 481 -54.23 -10.27 -35.11
N ILE A 482 -53.80 -9.06 -35.48
CA ILE A 482 -54.65 -8.10 -36.20
C ILE A 482 -55.07 -8.66 -37.57
N ASN A 483 -54.14 -9.26 -38.31
CA ASN A 483 -54.46 -9.87 -39.60
C ASN A 483 -55.48 -10.99 -39.47
N GLU A 484 -55.38 -11.83 -38.44
CA GLU A 484 -56.34 -12.90 -38.21
C GLU A 484 -57.72 -12.35 -37.82
N MET A 485 -57.77 -11.34 -36.95
CA MET A 485 -59.02 -10.66 -36.62
C MET A 485 -59.68 -10.01 -37.85
N LEU A 486 -58.90 -9.40 -38.74
CA LEU A 486 -59.40 -8.83 -39.99
C LEU A 486 -59.97 -9.91 -40.91
N ARG A 487 -59.33 -11.09 -40.99
CA ARG A 487 -59.85 -12.23 -41.73
C ARG A 487 -61.18 -12.72 -41.16
N GLU A 488 -61.28 -12.89 -39.85
CA GLU A 488 -62.53 -13.30 -39.18
C GLU A 488 -63.65 -12.30 -39.47
N ARG A 489 -63.38 -11.00 -39.36
CA ARG A 489 -64.35 -9.95 -39.69
C ARG A 489 -64.76 -9.96 -41.17
N SER A 490 -63.83 -10.26 -42.09
CA SER A 490 -64.16 -10.42 -43.50
C SER A 490 -65.13 -11.58 -43.70
N ILE A 491 -64.87 -12.74 -43.09
CA ILE A 491 -65.74 -13.92 -43.17
C ILE A 491 -67.13 -13.62 -42.59
N GLU A 492 -67.21 -12.92 -41.46
CA GLU A 492 -68.48 -12.51 -40.85
C GLU A 492 -69.28 -11.57 -41.77
N LEU A 493 -68.61 -10.59 -42.39
CA LEU A 493 -69.24 -9.69 -43.37
C LEU A 493 -69.74 -10.44 -44.60
N ASP A 494 -68.96 -11.39 -45.11
CA ASP A 494 -69.35 -12.23 -46.25
C ASP A 494 -70.60 -13.06 -45.92
N HIS A 495 -70.65 -13.69 -44.74
CA HIS A 495 -71.84 -14.43 -44.28
C HIS A 495 -73.09 -13.54 -44.16
N VAL A 496 -72.96 -12.32 -43.62
CA VAL A 496 -74.09 -11.37 -43.53
C VAL A 496 -74.55 -10.93 -44.92
N SER A 497 -73.60 -10.67 -45.82
CA SER A 497 -73.90 -10.30 -47.20
C SER A 497 -74.62 -11.42 -47.95
N GLU A 498 -74.16 -12.67 -47.82
CA GLU A 498 -74.82 -13.85 -48.41
C GLU A 498 -76.24 -14.03 -47.88
N PHE A 499 -76.44 -13.90 -46.56
CA PHE A 499 -77.77 -13.98 -45.96
C PHE A 499 -78.73 -12.92 -46.51
N LEU A 500 -78.27 -11.67 -46.67
CA LEU A 500 -79.09 -10.61 -47.25
C LEU A 500 -79.46 -10.88 -48.71
N ASP A 501 -78.52 -11.39 -49.51
CA ASP A 501 -78.79 -11.76 -50.90
C ASP A 501 -79.79 -12.92 -51.01
N ASP A 502 -79.67 -13.94 -50.15
CA ASP A 502 -80.62 -15.06 -50.08
C ASP A 502 -82.03 -14.61 -49.69
N VAL A 503 -82.16 -13.71 -48.71
CA VAL A 503 -83.45 -13.10 -48.35
C VAL A 503 -84.05 -12.37 -49.55
N LEU A 504 -83.28 -11.51 -50.22
CA LEU A 504 -83.77 -10.74 -51.39
C LEU A 504 -84.18 -11.66 -52.54
N ARG A 505 -83.44 -12.74 -52.81
CA ARG A 505 -83.76 -13.76 -53.84
C ARG A 505 -85.03 -14.55 -53.54
N SER A 506 -85.34 -14.79 -52.27
CA SER A 506 -86.52 -15.58 -51.86
C SER A 506 -87.85 -14.82 -52.05
N LEU A 507 -87.80 -13.49 -52.12
CA LEU A 507 -88.97 -12.63 -52.28
C LEU A 507 -89.43 -12.63 -53.74
N ARG A 508 -90.70 -13.01 -53.97
CA ARG A 508 -91.31 -13.08 -55.31
C ARG A 508 -91.66 -11.71 -55.88
N SER A 509 -91.94 -10.74 -55.02
CA SER A 509 -92.19 -9.35 -55.40
C SER A 509 -90.94 -8.74 -56.02
N GLY A 510 -91.10 -7.86 -57.01
CA GLY A 510 -89.98 -7.09 -57.53
C GLY A 510 -89.55 -6.01 -56.56
N ILE A 511 -88.33 -6.10 -56.04
CA ILE A 511 -87.76 -5.17 -55.08
C ILE A 511 -86.61 -4.43 -55.75
N VAL A 512 -86.71 -3.10 -55.76
CA VAL A 512 -85.66 -2.20 -56.19
C VAL A 512 -85.36 -1.24 -55.06
N VAL A 513 -84.12 -1.18 -54.63
CA VAL A 513 -83.64 -0.21 -53.64
C VAL A 513 -82.74 0.78 -54.35
N VAL A 514 -82.94 2.07 -54.12
CA VAL A 514 -82.10 3.14 -54.67
C VAL A 514 -81.54 4.00 -53.55
N ASP A 515 -80.38 4.63 -53.78
CA ASP A 515 -79.85 5.66 -52.87
C ASP A 515 -80.45 7.05 -53.12
N LEU A 516 -79.91 8.06 -52.42
CA LEU A 516 -80.35 9.46 -52.50
C LEU A 516 -80.19 10.05 -53.91
N GLU A 517 -79.23 9.55 -54.68
CA GLU A 517 -78.98 9.92 -56.07
C GLU A 517 -79.77 9.06 -57.07
N LEU A 518 -80.75 8.27 -56.60
CA LEU A 518 -81.55 7.34 -57.39
C LEU A 518 -80.73 6.26 -58.12
N ARG A 519 -79.53 5.94 -57.62
CA ARG A 519 -78.75 4.81 -58.14
C ARG A 519 -79.21 3.52 -57.50
N VAL A 520 -79.39 2.49 -58.31
CA VAL A 520 -79.84 1.17 -57.86
C VAL A 520 -78.79 0.55 -56.94
N ARG A 521 -79.19 0.23 -55.71
CA ARG A 521 -78.39 -0.45 -54.68
C ARG A 521 -78.74 -1.93 -54.55
N ALA A 522 -79.99 -2.29 -54.82
CA ALA A 522 -80.42 -3.68 -54.87
C ALA A 522 -81.48 -3.87 -55.95
N TRP A 523 -81.39 -4.98 -56.67
CA TRP A 523 -82.29 -5.38 -57.72
C TRP A 523 -82.56 -6.88 -57.61
N ASN A 524 -83.66 -7.28 -56.97
CA ASN A 524 -83.87 -8.69 -56.66
C ASN A 524 -84.36 -9.50 -57.87
N ARG A 525 -84.43 -10.82 -57.72
CA ARG A 525 -84.92 -11.74 -58.76
C ARG A 525 -86.33 -11.39 -59.27
N GLY A 526 -87.25 -10.98 -58.39
CA GLY A 526 -88.58 -10.54 -58.80
C GLY A 526 -88.54 -9.33 -59.75
N ALA A 527 -87.61 -8.39 -59.54
CA ALA A 527 -87.40 -7.25 -60.42
C ALA A 527 -86.77 -7.68 -61.76
N GLU A 528 -85.84 -8.64 -61.74
CA GLU A 528 -85.30 -9.25 -62.97
C GLU A 528 -86.38 -9.94 -63.80
N GLU A 529 -87.27 -10.70 -63.16
CA GLU A 529 -88.36 -11.41 -63.84
C GLU A 529 -89.41 -10.44 -64.42
N LEU A 530 -89.73 -9.36 -63.70
CA LEU A 530 -90.68 -8.34 -64.15
C LEU A 530 -90.14 -7.52 -65.33
N TRP A 531 -88.87 -7.11 -65.28
CA TRP A 531 -88.32 -6.11 -66.21
C TRP A 531 -87.32 -6.68 -67.23
N GLY A 532 -86.78 -7.87 -66.99
CA GLY A 532 -85.85 -8.55 -67.91
C GLY A 532 -84.44 -7.97 -67.93
N LEU A 533 -84.04 -7.24 -66.89
CA LEU A 533 -82.67 -6.75 -66.66
C LEU A 533 -82.07 -7.48 -65.46
N ARG A 534 -80.81 -7.89 -65.56
CA ARG A 534 -80.11 -8.58 -64.47
C ARG A 534 -79.56 -7.61 -63.44
N ASN A 535 -79.36 -8.06 -62.20
CA ASN A 535 -78.84 -7.27 -61.10
C ASN A 535 -77.46 -6.65 -61.40
N ASP A 536 -76.57 -7.38 -62.07
CA ASP A 536 -75.23 -6.92 -62.48
C ASP A 536 -75.27 -5.82 -63.55
N GLU A 537 -76.36 -5.76 -64.34
CA GLU A 537 -76.57 -4.72 -65.35
C GLU A 537 -77.20 -3.45 -64.79
N THR A 538 -77.95 -3.55 -63.68
CA THR A 538 -78.74 -2.44 -63.11
C THR A 538 -78.09 -1.77 -61.90
N THR A 539 -77.39 -2.53 -61.06
CA THR A 539 -76.77 -2.02 -59.83
C THR A 539 -75.75 -0.90 -60.15
N GLY A 540 -75.80 0.19 -59.40
CA GLY A 540 -74.97 1.40 -59.58
C GLY A 540 -75.43 2.35 -60.68
N ARG A 541 -76.34 1.92 -61.58
CA ARG A 541 -76.94 2.79 -62.60
C ARG A 541 -78.07 3.61 -62.01
N HIS A 542 -78.32 4.78 -62.59
CA HIS A 542 -79.44 5.63 -62.22
C HIS A 542 -80.75 4.98 -62.68
N LEU A 543 -81.72 4.82 -61.77
CA LEU A 543 -82.96 4.07 -62.00
C LEU A 543 -83.74 4.58 -63.22
N LEU A 544 -83.74 5.90 -63.44
CA LEU A 544 -84.48 6.52 -64.54
C LEU A 544 -83.82 6.33 -65.92
N ASP A 545 -82.56 5.88 -65.95
CA ASP A 545 -81.82 5.65 -67.20
C ASP A 545 -81.95 4.19 -67.68
N LEU A 546 -82.58 3.33 -66.88
CA LEU A 546 -82.81 1.93 -67.22
C LEU A 546 -83.95 1.83 -68.25
N ASP A 547 -83.76 0.97 -69.26
CA ASP A 547 -84.75 0.65 -70.30
C ASP A 547 -85.82 -0.30 -69.73
N VAL A 548 -86.60 0.21 -68.77
CA VAL A 548 -87.70 -0.48 -68.10
C VAL A 548 -89.00 0.25 -68.44
N GLY A 549 -90.01 -0.47 -68.94
CA GLY A 549 -91.30 0.14 -69.32
C GLY A 549 -92.22 0.45 -68.13
N LEU A 550 -91.61 0.79 -66.99
CA LEU A 550 -92.27 1.47 -65.88
C LEU A 550 -92.70 2.87 -66.35
N PRO A 551 -93.89 3.37 -65.99
CA PRO A 551 -94.25 4.77 -66.23
C PRO A 551 -93.47 5.69 -65.28
N VAL A 552 -92.19 5.91 -65.61
CA VAL A 552 -91.20 6.62 -64.78
C VAL A 552 -91.63 8.06 -64.45
N ALA A 553 -92.43 8.69 -65.31
CA ALA A 553 -92.98 10.03 -65.08
C ALA A 553 -93.89 10.09 -63.84
N ASP A 554 -94.72 9.07 -63.64
CA ASP A 554 -95.65 8.98 -62.50
C ASP A 554 -94.91 8.58 -61.22
N LEU A 555 -93.83 7.81 -61.35
CA LEU A 555 -93.01 7.36 -60.24
C LEU A 555 -92.09 8.45 -59.66
N ARG A 556 -91.67 9.42 -60.50
CA ARG A 556 -90.71 10.47 -60.11
C ARG A 556 -91.20 11.32 -58.93
N GLN A 557 -92.49 11.62 -58.87
CA GLN A 557 -93.06 12.40 -57.78
C GLN A 557 -93.02 11.61 -56.46
N ALA A 558 -93.46 10.35 -56.47
CA ALA A 558 -93.45 9.47 -55.30
C ALA A 558 -92.02 9.22 -54.78
N LEU A 559 -91.06 8.96 -55.68
CA LEU A 559 -89.65 8.83 -55.32
C LEU A 559 -89.07 10.12 -54.72
N GLY A 560 -89.39 11.28 -55.30
CA GLY A 560 -88.93 12.57 -54.79
C GLY A 560 -89.41 12.85 -53.35
N VAL A 561 -90.66 12.50 -53.03
CA VAL A 561 -91.19 12.64 -51.67
C VAL A 561 -90.59 11.59 -50.74
N ALA A 562 -90.44 10.34 -51.18
CA ALA A 562 -89.84 9.26 -50.39
C ALA A 562 -88.39 9.54 -49.93
N LEU A 563 -87.64 10.31 -50.72
CA LEU A 563 -86.27 10.71 -50.39
C LEU A 563 -86.20 11.85 -49.34
N ILE A 564 -87.28 12.62 -49.18
CA ILE A 564 -87.32 13.79 -48.29
C ILE A 564 -88.05 13.46 -46.99
N ASP A 565 -89.22 12.82 -47.08
CA ASP A 565 -90.04 12.46 -45.94
C ASP A 565 -89.77 11.01 -45.51
N PRO A 566 -89.11 10.80 -44.36
CA PRO A 566 -88.83 9.45 -43.88
C PRO A 566 -90.12 8.67 -43.65
N ALA A 567 -91.23 9.30 -43.25
CA ALA A 567 -92.51 8.64 -42.99
C ALA A 567 -93.28 8.23 -44.25
N PHE A 568 -92.81 8.63 -45.42
CA PHE A 568 -93.55 8.46 -46.66
C PHE A 568 -93.66 7.01 -47.09
N THR A 569 -94.89 6.59 -47.39
CA THR A 569 -95.20 5.34 -48.09
C THR A 569 -96.44 5.58 -48.94
N GLU A 570 -96.32 5.35 -50.24
CA GLU A 570 -97.41 5.50 -51.19
C GLU A 570 -97.58 4.20 -51.98
N VAL A 571 -98.84 3.81 -52.18
CA VAL A 571 -99.19 2.66 -53.01
C VAL A 571 -99.84 3.17 -54.28
N LEU A 572 -99.18 2.92 -55.41
CA LEU A 572 -99.61 3.29 -56.75
C LEU A 572 -100.07 2.05 -57.48
N VAL A 573 -101.19 2.14 -58.19
CA VAL A 573 -101.62 1.10 -59.15
C VAL A 573 -101.45 1.67 -60.54
N MET A 574 -100.62 1.03 -61.34
CA MET A 574 -100.24 1.53 -62.66
C MET A 574 -100.17 0.40 -63.68
N ASP A 575 -100.56 0.71 -64.90
CA ASP A 575 -100.37 -0.18 -66.04
C ASP A 575 -98.98 0.10 -66.63
N ALA A 576 -98.14 -0.93 -66.70
CA ALA A 576 -96.79 -0.85 -67.24
C ALA A 576 -96.62 -1.85 -68.38
N VAL A 577 -95.60 -1.66 -69.22
CA VAL A 577 -95.27 -2.60 -70.28
C VAL A 577 -93.90 -3.18 -70.00
N ASN A 578 -93.79 -4.50 -69.83
CA ASN A 578 -92.47 -5.09 -69.64
C ASN A 578 -91.65 -5.03 -70.94
N ARG A 579 -90.34 -5.30 -70.87
CA ARG A 579 -89.44 -5.30 -72.03
C ARG A 579 -89.81 -6.33 -73.12
N ARG A 580 -90.73 -7.26 -72.83
CA ARG A 580 -91.30 -8.24 -73.78
C ARG A 580 -92.60 -7.76 -74.44
N GLY A 581 -93.01 -6.51 -74.21
CA GLY A 581 -94.20 -5.90 -74.81
C GLY A 581 -95.53 -6.33 -74.20
N GLN A 582 -95.51 -6.98 -73.03
CA GLN A 582 -96.72 -7.40 -72.32
C GLN A 582 -97.19 -6.30 -71.37
N SER A 583 -98.47 -5.93 -71.44
CA SER A 583 -99.10 -5.03 -70.48
C SER A 583 -99.33 -5.77 -69.15
N ILE A 584 -98.80 -5.21 -68.06
CA ILE A 584 -98.94 -5.73 -66.71
C ILE A 584 -99.49 -4.62 -65.84
N ARG A 585 -100.56 -4.91 -65.09
CA ARG A 585 -101.05 -4.02 -64.04
C ARG A 585 -100.27 -4.32 -62.76
N LEU A 586 -99.62 -3.31 -62.20
CA LEU A 586 -98.74 -3.45 -61.04
C LEU A 586 -99.29 -2.66 -59.86
N ARG A 587 -99.21 -3.25 -58.67
CA ARG A 587 -99.29 -2.54 -57.41
C ARG A 587 -97.86 -2.25 -56.96
N LEU A 588 -97.48 -0.98 -57.01
CA LEU A 588 -96.16 -0.51 -56.61
C LEU A 588 -96.27 0.20 -55.27
N THR A 589 -95.54 -0.27 -54.27
CA THR A 589 -95.36 0.41 -53.00
C THR A 589 -94.02 1.13 -53.02
N CYS A 590 -94.04 2.46 -52.95
CA CYS A 590 -92.85 3.30 -52.83
C CYS A 590 -92.74 3.79 -51.39
N GLY A 591 -91.61 3.48 -50.73
CA GLY A 591 -91.35 3.91 -49.36
C GLY A 591 -89.95 4.45 -49.17
N SER A 592 -89.74 5.21 -48.11
CA SER A 592 -88.41 5.70 -47.71
C SER A 592 -87.57 4.58 -47.10
N LEU A 593 -86.31 4.41 -47.54
CA LEU A 593 -85.35 3.51 -46.91
C LEU A 593 -84.65 4.24 -45.77
N ARG A 594 -84.76 3.74 -44.53
CA ARG A 594 -84.21 4.39 -43.34
C ARG A 594 -83.02 3.61 -42.77
N ASN A 595 -82.11 4.32 -42.12
CA ASN A 595 -81.13 3.70 -41.22
C ASN A 595 -81.68 3.59 -39.79
N GLU A 596 -80.88 3.04 -38.87
CA GLU A 596 -81.22 2.91 -37.44
C GLU A 596 -81.50 4.25 -36.73
N HIS A 597 -81.09 5.37 -37.32
CA HIS A 597 -81.31 6.72 -36.79
C HIS A 597 -82.50 7.44 -37.47
N GLU A 598 -83.38 6.69 -38.14
CA GLU A 598 -84.56 7.20 -38.87
C GLU A 598 -84.26 8.20 -39.99
N GLN A 599 -83.00 8.31 -40.42
CA GLN A 599 -82.62 9.15 -41.55
C GLN A 599 -82.85 8.41 -42.86
N THR A 600 -83.43 9.11 -43.83
CA THR A 600 -83.60 8.61 -45.19
C THR A 600 -82.24 8.37 -45.84
N ARG A 601 -81.98 7.13 -46.28
CA ARG A 601 -80.80 6.71 -47.04
C ARG A 601 -81.09 6.45 -48.51
N GLY A 602 -82.36 6.50 -48.90
CA GLY A 602 -82.79 6.16 -50.23
C GLY A 602 -84.28 5.85 -50.28
N ALA A 603 -84.71 5.14 -51.32
CA ALA A 603 -86.08 4.68 -51.46
C ALA A 603 -86.12 3.19 -51.79
N ILE A 604 -87.18 2.52 -51.34
CA ILE A 604 -87.48 1.13 -51.67
C ILE A 604 -88.78 1.07 -52.47
N LEU A 605 -88.72 0.34 -53.58
CA LEU A 605 -89.84 0.07 -54.47
C LEU A 605 -90.15 -1.42 -54.39
N VAL A 606 -91.36 -1.76 -53.98
CA VAL A 606 -91.88 -3.14 -53.96
C VAL A 606 -93.00 -3.23 -54.98
N MET A 607 -92.86 -4.14 -55.94
CA MET A 607 -93.71 -4.25 -57.12
C MET A 607 -94.35 -5.62 -57.18
N ASP A 608 -95.68 -5.65 -57.10
CA ASP A 608 -96.47 -6.87 -57.19
C ASP A 608 -97.38 -6.82 -58.43
N PRO A 609 -97.40 -7.85 -59.29
CA PRO A 609 -98.37 -7.94 -60.37
C PRO A 609 -99.78 -8.18 -59.80
N VAL A 610 -100.74 -7.38 -60.26
CA VAL A 610 -102.15 -7.53 -59.94
C VAL A 610 -102.78 -8.36 -61.04
N HIS A 611 -103.28 -9.54 -60.68
CA HIS A 611 -104.10 -10.36 -61.57
C HIS A 611 -105.57 -10.05 -61.24
N ASP A 612 -106.33 -9.59 -62.24
CA ASP A 612 -107.79 -9.42 -62.14
C ASP A 612 -108.52 -10.77 -62.02
#